data_AF-A0A1U8Q5F0-F1
#
_entry.id   AF-A0A1U8Q5F0-F1
#
_cell.length_a   1.000
_cell.length_b   1.000
_cell.length_c   1.000
_cell.angle_alpha   90.00
_cell.angle_beta   90.00
_cell.angle_gamma   90.00
#
_symmetry.space_group_name_H-M   'P 1'
#
loop_
_entity.id
_entity.type
_entity.pdbx_description
1 polymer ?
#
loop_
_entity_poly.entity_id
_entity_poly.type
_entity_poly.pdbx_seq_one_letter_code
_entity_poly.pdbx_strand_id
1 'polypeptide(L)'
;MKHKTTTQIEGNKVSIDACGAILPLVSLLLNGSNRGKKDALTTYKLVSMKQNKERAVNAGAVKPLVDFISEQGSGLTEKVMVVLSSLAAIPEGRTAIIEGGITVLVEAIEDGLVKGKEFAVLTLLQLCAESVRNRGLLVREGGIPLLVALSQTGTAREKQKVFFVHHCPFKL
;
A
#
# COMPACT_ATOMS: atom_id res chain seq x y z
N MET A 1 22.06 11.43 -53.97
CA MET A 1 22.42 11.45 -52.53
C MET A 1 21.63 12.55 -51.85
N LYS A 2 20.62 12.21 -51.04
CA LYS A 2 19.91 13.17 -50.20
C LYS A 2 19.78 12.55 -48.81
N HIS A 3 20.55 13.07 -47.87
CA HIS A 3 20.39 12.80 -46.45
C HIS A 3 19.04 13.36 -45.99
N LYS A 4 18.21 12.50 -45.41
CA LYS A 4 17.02 12.92 -44.66
C LYS A 4 17.01 12.16 -43.34
N THR A 5 17.72 12.70 -42.36
CA THR A 5 17.65 12.27 -40.97
C THR A 5 16.63 13.16 -40.26
N THR A 6 15.36 12.78 -40.33
CA THR A 6 14.30 13.30 -39.45
C THR A 6 13.22 12.25 -39.40
N THR A 7 13.20 11.44 -38.34
CA THR A 7 11.97 10.82 -37.83
C THR A 7 12.18 10.22 -36.44
N GLN A 8 11.39 10.76 -35.52
CA GLN A 8 10.87 10.14 -34.30
C GLN A 8 11.82 9.83 -33.15
N ILE A 9 11.94 10.83 -32.26
CA ILE A 9 12.09 10.61 -30.82
C ILE A 9 10.71 10.18 -30.27
N GLU A 10 10.22 9.02 -30.69
CA GLU A 10 9.01 8.39 -30.16
C GLU A 10 9.27 6.89 -30.00
N GLY A 11 10.11 6.53 -29.02
CA GLY A 11 10.51 5.14 -28.85
C GLY A 11 10.89 4.73 -27.43
N ASN A 12 10.79 5.62 -26.45
CA ASN A 12 11.11 5.27 -25.05
C ASN A 12 9.86 4.98 -24.21
N LYS A 13 8.81 4.46 -24.86
CA LYS A 13 7.71 3.79 -24.19
C LYS A 13 8.09 2.32 -24.07
N VAL A 14 9.13 2.05 -23.27
CA VAL A 14 9.52 0.69 -22.91
C VAL A 14 8.28 0.00 -22.39
N SER A 15 7.78 -0.92 -23.19
CA SER A 15 6.74 -1.86 -22.84
C SER A 15 7.30 -2.71 -21.70
N ILE A 16 7.01 -2.33 -20.45
CA ILE A 16 7.27 -3.14 -19.25
C ILE A 16 6.20 -4.25 -19.16
N ASP A 17 5.84 -4.82 -20.31
CA ASP A 17 4.68 -5.70 -20.42
C ASP A 17 5.04 -7.16 -20.64
N ALA A 18 6.32 -7.51 -20.68
CA ALA A 18 6.75 -8.90 -20.81
C ALA A 18 7.92 -9.22 -19.85
N CYS A 19 7.60 -10.02 -18.84
CA CYS A 19 8.47 -10.96 -18.16
C CYS A 19 9.63 -10.41 -17.31
N GLY A 20 9.38 -10.38 -16.00
CA GLY A 20 10.39 -10.88 -15.07
C GLY A 20 10.98 -9.89 -14.09
N ALA A 21 10.45 -8.67 -13.95
CA ALA A 21 10.90 -7.78 -12.86
C ALA A 21 10.02 -7.93 -11.60
N ILE A 22 8.72 -8.20 -11.73
CA ILE A 22 7.80 -8.29 -10.59
C ILE A 22 8.17 -9.46 -9.69
N LEU A 23 8.38 -10.67 -10.23
CA LEU A 23 8.74 -11.84 -9.43
C LEU A 23 10.10 -11.70 -8.73
N PRO A 24 11.18 -11.21 -9.38
CA PRO A 24 12.43 -10.88 -8.70
C PRO A 24 12.29 -9.73 -7.71
N LEU A 25 11.48 -8.70 -7.97
CA LEU A 25 11.22 -7.63 -7.00
C LEU A 25 10.53 -8.19 -5.76
N VAL A 26 9.51 -9.05 -5.95
CA VAL A 26 8.87 -9.78 -4.84
C VAL A 26 9.90 -10.66 -4.15
N SER A 27 10.64 -11.52 -4.86
CA SER A 27 11.70 -12.34 -4.28
C SER A 27 12.78 -11.55 -3.53
N LEU A 28 13.10 -10.34 -3.97
CA LEU A 28 14.07 -9.47 -3.33
C LEU A 28 13.48 -8.76 -2.11
N LEU A 29 12.16 -8.53 -2.07
CA LEU A 29 11.41 -8.12 -0.88
C LEU A 29 11.33 -9.25 0.17
N LEU A 30 11.15 -10.50 -0.30
CA LEU A 30 11.06 -11.69 0.55
C LEU A 30 12.42 -12.09 1.12
N ASN A 31 13.36 -12.34 0.22
CA ASN A 31 14.61 -13.08 0.48
C ASN A 31 15.86 -12.21 0.30
N GLY A 32 15.70 -10.95 -0.10
CA GLY A 32 16.83 -10.04 -0.31
C GLY A 32 17.44 -9.53 0.99
N SER A 33 18.68 -9.06 0.92
CA SER A 33 19.33 -8.33 2.01
C SER A 33 18.56 -7.05 2.34
N ASN A 34 18.80 -6.43 3.51
CA ASN A 34 18.17 -5.14 3.85
C ASN A 34 18.40 -4.06 2.76
N ARG A 35 19.54 -4.10 2.06
CA ARG A 35 19.82 -3.26 0.89
C ARG A 35 18.95 -3.65 -0.31
N GLY A 36 18.84 -4.94 -0.61
CA GLY A 36 17.94 -5.45 -1.64
C GLY A 36 16.49 -5.04 -1.39
N LYS A 37 15.94 -5.34 -0.21
CA LYS A 37 14.57 -4.94 0.18
C LYS A 37 14.35 -3.43 0.00
N LYS A 38 15.34 -2.61 0.39
CA LYS A 38 15.30 -1.15 0.18
C LYS A 38 15.24 -0.78 -1.29
N ASP A 39 16.11 -1.36 -2.12
CA ASP A 39 16.18 -1.10 -3.56
C ASP A 39 14.88 -1.47 -4.26
N ALA A 40 14.31 -2.65 -3.98
CA ALA A 40 13.00 -3.07 -4.52
C ALA A 40 11.86 -2.12 -4.14
N LEU A 41 11.83 -1.64 -2.90
CA LEU A 41 10.83 -0.65 -2.46
C LEU A 41 11.02 0.70 -3.15
N THR A 42 12.25 1.10 -3.51
CA THR A 42 12.49 2.32 -4.29
C THR A 42 11.95 2.21 -5.72
N THR A 43 11.83 1.00 -6.26
CA THR A 43 11.24 0.71 -7.58
C THR A 43 9.69 0.71 -7.57
N TYR A 44 9.05 1.18 -6.48
CA TYR A 44 7.59 1.33 -6.27
C TYR A 44 6.80 1.89 -7.48
N LYS A 45 7.42 2.76 -8.29
CA LYS A 45 6.79 3.35 -9.48
C LYS A 45 6.21 2.29 -10.43
N LEU A 46 6.81 1.09 -10.47
CA LEU A 46 6.32 -0.02 -11.29
C LEU A 46 5.04 -0.65 -10.73
N VAL A 47 4.86 -0.70 -9.40
CA VAL A 47 3.67 -1.29 -8.76
C VAL A 47 2.46 -0.36 -8.82
N SER A 48 2.65 0.95 -9.01
CA SER A 48 1.54 1.91 -9.11
C SER A 48 0.68 1.77 -10.38
N MET A 49 1.19 1.10 -11.43
CA MET A 49 0.43 0.84 -12.65
C MET A 49 -0.59 -0.29 -12.40
N LYS A 50 -1.85 -0.09 -12.81
CA LYS A 50 -2.94 -1.03 -12.52
C LYS A 50 -2.60 -2.50 -12.89
N GLN A 51 -2.07 -2.72 -14.10
CA GLN A 51 -1.68 -4.07 -14.55
C GLN A 51 -0.56 -4.72 -13.71
N ASN A 52 0.23 -3.92 -13.00
CA ASN A 52 1.31 -4.43 -12.15
C ASN A 52 0.84 -4.71 -10.73
N LYS A 53 -0.25 -4.08 -10.28
CA LYS A 53 -0.90 -4.40 -8.99
C LYS A 53 -1.48 -5.80 -9.00
N GLU A 54 -2.28 -6.12 -10.02
CA GLU A 54 -2.87 -7.46 -10.20
C GLU A 54 -1.78 -8.53 -10.28
N ARG A 55 -0.73 -8.29 -11.07
CA ARG A 55 0.43 -9.18 -11.17
C ARG A 55 1.16 -9.36 -9.83
N ALA A 56 1.35 -8.29 -9.05
CA ALA A 56 1.99 -8.38 -7.73
C ALA A 56 1.14 -9.17 -6.72
N VAL A 57 -0.17 -8.96 -6.70
CA VAL A 57 -1.10 -9.72 -5.86
C VAL A 57 -1.09 -11.20 -6.23
N ASN A 58 -1.22 -11.50 -7.53
CA ASN A 58 -1.20 -12.89 -8.04
C ASN A 58 0.15 -13.59 -7.80
N ALA A 59 1.24 -12.83 -7.70
CA ALA A 59 2.56 -13.34 -7.32
C ALA A 59 2.73 -13.58 -5.81
N GLY A 60 1.70 -13.35 -4.99
CA GLY A 60 1.74 -13.57 -3.54
C GLY A 60 2.51 -12.51 -2.75
N ALA A 61 2.68 -11.30 -3.31
CA ALA A 61 3.47 -10.24 -2.67
C ALA A 61 2.86 -9.71 -1.36
N VAL A 62 1.55 -9.84 -1.17
CA VAL A 62 0.81 -9.13 -0.11
C VAL A 62 1.15 -9.64 1.29
N LYS A 63 1.03 -10.95 1.53
CA LYS A 63 1.27 -11.53 2.87
C LYS A 63 2.64 -11.14 3.42
N PRO A 64 3.73 -11.25 2.66
CA PRO A 64 5.04 -10.89 3.19
C PRO A 64 5.26 -9.39 3.39
N LEU A 65 4.52 -8.53 2.69
CA LEU A 65 4.49 -7.10 2.97
C LEU A 65 3.76 -6.80 4.29
N VAL A 66 2.68 -7.54 4.59
CA VAL A 66 1.98 -7.46 5.88
C VAL A 66 2.89 -7.94 7.01
N ASP A 67 3.49 -9.13 6.85
CA ASP A 67 4.41 -9.71 7.85
C ASP A 67 5.62 -8.77 8.10
N PHE A 68 6.14 -8.10 7.07
CA PHE A 68 7.24 -7.14 7.23
C PHE A 68 6.89 -5.95 8.15
N ILE A 69 5.64 -5.47 8.12
CA ILE A 69 5.21 -4.36 8.97
C ILE A 69 5.17 -4.78 10.43
N SER A 70 4.70 -6.00 10.72
CA SER A 70 4.67 -6.56 12.08
C SER A 70 6.07 -6.78 12.65
N GLU A 71 7.03 -7.16 11.81
CA GLU A 71 8.38 -7.51 12.27
C GLU A 71 9.32 -6.31 12.43
N GLN A 72 9.09 -5.18 11.75
CA GLN A 72 10.06 -4.08 11.68
C GLN A 72 9.47 -2.69 11.92
N GLY A 73 10.02 -1.98 12.91
CA GLY A 73 9.72 -0.57 13.22
C GLY A 73 10.62 0.46 12.49
N SER A 74 11.12 0.16 11.29
CA SER A 74 12.13 0.99 10.59
C SER A 74 11.54 1.91 9.52
N GLY A 75 12.34 2.84 8.98
CA GLY A 75 11.93 3.72 7.87
C GLY A 75 11.55 2.99 6.57
N LEU A 76 11.78 1.67 6.46
CA LEU A 76 11.28 0.84 5.35
C LEU A 76 9.77 0.57 5.47
N THR A 77 9.24 0.54 6.68
CA THR A 77 7.82 0.28 6.96
C THR A 77 6.93 1.34 6.31
N GLU A 78 7.35 2.61 6.30
CA GLU A 78 6.64 3.67 5.55
C GLU A 78 6.49 3.32 4.07
N LYS A 79 7.57 2.85 3.42
CA LYS A 79 7.55 2.49 2.00
C LYS A 79 6.66 1.27 1.73
N VAL A 80 6.70 0.28 2.62
CA VAL A 80 5.83 -0.91 2.53
C VAL A 80 4.36 -0.51 2.65
N MET A 81 4.03 0.40 3.57
CA MET A 81 2.67 0.92 3.74
C MET A 81 2.17 1.67 2.51
N VAL A 82 3.02 2.42 1.82
CA VAL A 82 2.69 3.03 0.52
C VAL A 82 2.33 1.97 -0.52
N VAL A 83 3.09 0.86 -0.58
CA VAL A 83 2.82 -0.24 -1.51
C VAL A 83 1.50 -0.92 -1.17
N LEU A 84 1.26 -1.28 0.10
CA LEU A 84 -0.02 -1.89 0.52
C LEU A 84 -1.22 -0.98 0.22
N SER A 85 -1.11 0.32 0.50
CA SER A 85 -2.16 1.29 0.17
C SER A 85 -2.42 1.38 -1.33
N SER A 86 -1.38 1.25 -2.16
CA SER A 86 -1.53 1.20 -3.62
C SER A 86 -2.24 -0.08 -4.07
N LEU A 87 -1.96 -1.23 -3.44
CA LEU A 87 -2.59 -2.52 -3.74
C LEU A 87 -4.06 -2.57 -3.28
N ALA A 88 -4.39 -1.97 -2.13
CA ALA A 88 -5.78 -1.88 -1.65
C ALA A 88 -6.71 -1.04 -2.56
N ALA A 89 -6.16 -0.28 -3.51
CA ALA A 89 -6.93 0.40 -4.54
C ALA A 89 -7.61 -0.53 -5.56
N ILE A 90 -7.23 -1.82 -5.62
CA ILE A 90 -7.88 -2.84 -6.46
C ILE A 90 -8.57 -3.94 -5.61
N PRO A 91 -9.66 -4.55 -6.10
CA PRO A 91 -10.40 -5.58 -5.34
C PRO A 91 -9.54 -6.76 -4.88
N GLU A 92 -8.69 -7.29 -5.76
CA GLU A 92 -7.82 -8.43 -5.49
C GLU A 92 -6.83 -8.12 -4.36
N GLY A 93 -6.27 -6.90 -4.38
CA GLY A 93 -5.40 -6.42 -3.33
C GLY A 93 -6.12 -6.26 -2.00
N ARG A 94 -7.37 -5.74 -1.99
CA ARG A 94 -8.17 -5.69 -0.76
C ARG A 94 -8.40 -7.07 -0.18
N THR A 95 -8.81 -8.03 -1.00
CA THR A 95 -9.03 -9.42 -0.57
C THR A 95 -7.76 -10.01 0.05
N ALA A 96 -6.61 -9.84 -0.62
CA ALA A 96 -5.35 -10.38 -0.14
C ALA A 96 -4.84 -9.71 1.16
N ILE A 97 -5.14 -8.43 1.38
CA ILE A 97 -4.69 -7.69 2.57
C ILE A 97 -5.54 -8.03 3.81
N ILE A 98 -6.81 -8.40 3.65
CA ILE A 98 -7.73 -8.64 4.79
C ILE A 98 -7.21 -9.75 5.72
N GLU A 99 -6.50 -10.74 5.20
CA GLU A 99 -5.92 -11.82 6.00
C GLU A 99 -4.78 -11.28 6.88
N GLY A 100 -5.08 -11.03 8.15
CA GLY A 100 -4.14 -10.50 9.15
C GLY A 100 -3.83 -9.01 9.02
N GLY A 101 -4.11 -8.38 7.87
CA GLY A 101 -3.72 -6.98 7.65
C GLY A 101 -4.46 -5.96 8.49
N ILE A 102 -5.72 -6.18 8.91
CA ILE A 102 -6.45 -5.18 9.72
C ILE A 102 -5.76 -4.95 11.07
N THR A 103 -5.41 -6.02 11.79
CA THR A 103 -4.71 -5.94 13.08
C THR A 103 -3.36 -5.23 12.92
N VAL A 104 -2.55 -5.65 11.94
CA VAL A 104 -1.24 -5.04 11.64
C VAL A 104 -1.36 -3.56 11.29
N LEU A 105 -2.40 -3.16 10.54
CA LEU A 105 -2.63 -1.76 10.19
C LEU A 105 -3.07 -0.93 11.41
N VAL A 106 -3.81 -1.51 12.36
CA VAL A 106 -4.17 -0.84 13.62
C VAL A 106 -2.92 -0.64 14.48
N GLU A 107 -2.11 -1.69 14.68
CA GLU A 107 -0.83 -1.60 15.41
C GLU A 107 0.11 -0.56 14.78
N ALA A 108 0.21 -0.55 13.44
CA ALA A 108 1.02 0.43 12.72
C ALA A 108 0.51 1.87 12.90
N ILE A 109 -0.76 2.09 13.22
CA ILE A 109 -1.28 3.41 13.57
C ILE A 109 -0.91 3.79 15.00
N GLU A 110 -0.87 2.84 15.94
CA GLU A 110 -0.46 3.09 17.32
C GLU A 110 1.04 3.46 17.38
N ASP A 111 1.89 2.59 16.83
CA ASP A 111 3.34 2.65 17.03
C ASP A 111 4.13 3.24 15.85
N GLY A 112 3.48 3.48 14.71
CA GLY A 112 4.17 3.87 13.48
C GLY A 112 4.69 5.30 13.43
N LEU A 113 5.54 5.57 12.43
CA LEU A 113 5.95 6.94 12.08
C LEU A 113 4.78 7.71 11.44
N VAL A 114 4.70 9.03 11.67
CA VAL A 114 3.61 9.91 11.20
C VAL A 114 3.18 9.64 9.75
N LYS A 115 4.12 9.58 8.80
CA LYS A 115 3.80 9.29 7.40
C LYS A 115 3.27 7.87 7.16
N GLY A 116 3.77 6.89 7.89
CA GLY A 116 3.28 5.51 7.84
C GLY A 116 1.83 5.41 8.34
N LYS A 117 1.48 6.18 9.39
CA LYS A 117 0.11 6.24 9.93
C LYS A 117 -0.89 6.75 8.89
N GLU A 118 -0.54 7.77 8.09
CA GLU A 118 -1.42 8.26 7.02
C GLU A 118 -1.78 7.17 6.00
N PHE A 119 -0.80 6.37 5.57
CA PHE A 119 -1.04 5.28 4.61
C PHE A 119 -1.77 4.10 5.25
N ALA A 120 -1.55 3.86 6.55
CA ALA A 120 -2.30 2.87 7.32
C ALA A 120 -3.80 3.17 7.32
N VAL A 121 -4.14 4.41 7.70
CA VAL A 121 -5.53 4.89 7.73
C VAL A 121 -6.13 4.82 6.34
N LEU A 122 -5.44 5.29 5.31
CA LEU A 122 -5.94 5.22 3.92
C LEU A 122 -6.24 3.77 3.50
N THR A 123 -5.37 2.83 3.85
CA THR A 123 -5.55 1.41 3.55
C THR A 123 -6.77 0.86 4.29
N LEU A 124 -6.90 1.10 5.60
CA LEU A 124 -8.07 0.69 6.38
C LEU A 124 -9.38 1.23 5.82
N LEU A 125 -9.41 2.51 5.41
CA LEU A 125 -10.59 3.12 4.78
C LEU A 125 -10.98 2.39 3.50
N GLN A 126 -10.02 2.06 2.64
CA GLN A 126 -10.27 1.31 1.41
C GLN A 126 -10.80 -0.11 1.69
N LEU A 127 -10.27 -0.79 2.71
CA LEU A 127 -10.74 -2.11 3.13
C LEU A 127 -12.16 -2.08 3.72
N CYS A 128 -12.51 -0.99 4.42
CA CYS A 128 -13.76 -0.87 5.16
C CYS A 128 -14.90 -0.19 4.39
N ALA A 129 -14.60 0.53 3.30
CA ALA A 129 -15.58 1.32 2.56
C ALA A 129 -16.84 0.52 2.16
N GLU A 130 -16.64 -0.69 1.63
CA GLU A 130 -17.72 -1.52 1.06
C GLU A 130 -17.95 -2.82 1.83
N SER A 131 -17.33 -3.01 3.00
CA SER A 131 -17.39 -4.28 3.74
C SER A 131 -17.80 -4.09 5.20
N VAL A 132 -19.05 -4.45 5.52
CA VAL A 132 -19.57 -4.47 6.90
C VAL A 132 -18.74 -5.42 7.78
N ARG A 133 -18.33 -6.57 7.24
CA ARG A 133 -17.46 -7.52 7.94
C ARG A 133 -16.14 -6.87 8.34
N ASN A 134 -15.49 -6.16 7.42
CA ASN A 134 -14.21 -5.51 7.71
C ASN A 134 -14.36 -4.36 8.71
N ARG A 135 -15.48 -3.62 8.65
CA ARG A 135 -15.82 -2.64 9.70
C ARG A 135 -15.96 -3.31 11.07
N GLY A 136 -16.64 -4.45 11.15
CA GLY A 136 -16.76 -5.22 12.39
C GLY A 136 -15.40 -5.69 12.93
N LEU A 137 -14.49 -6.13 12.05
CA LEU A 137 -13.11 -6.46 12.44
C LEU A 137 -12.40 -5.23 12.99
N LEU A 138 -12.41 -4.10 12.26
CA LEU A 138 -11.78 -2.85 12.71
C LEU A 138 -12.25 -2.40 14.09
N VAL A 139 -13.56 -2.53 14.38
CA VAL A 139 -14.12 -2.22 15.70
C VAL A 139 -13.56 -3.16 16.77
N ARG A 140 -13.53 -4.46 16.49
CA ARG A 140 -13.03 -5.47 17.43
C ARG A 140 -11.55 -5.29 17.75
N GLU A 141 -10.75 -4.90 16.76
CA GLU A 141 -9.32 -4.62 16.94
C GLU A 141 -9.07 -3.23 17.58
N GLY A 142 -10.10 -2.49 18.01
CA GLY A 142 -9.93 -1.21 18.71
C GLY A 142 -9.58 -0.02 17.80
N GLY A 143 -9.78 -0.13 16.49
CA GLY A 143 -9.41 0.92 15.54
C GLY A 143 -10.24 2.21 15.65
N ILE A 144 -11.45 2.17 16.21
CA ILE A 144 -12.31 3.37 16.29
C ILE A 144 -11.75 4.44 17.25
N PRO A 145 -11.44 4.14 18.53
CA PRO A 145 -10.76 5.09 19.42
C PRO A 145 -9.49 5.69 18.80
N LEU A 146 -8.72 4.86 18.11
CA LEU A 146 -7.46 5.25 17.49
C LEU A 146 -7.65 6.25 16.33
N LEU A 147 -8.62 5.99 15.45
CA LEU A 147 -8.99 6.91 14.36
C LEU A 147 -9.55 8.23 14.90
N VAL A 148 -10.32 8.18 16.00
CA VAL A 148 -10.84 9.38 16.67
C VAL A 148 -9.69 10.21 17.26
N ALA A 149 -8.73 9.58 17.95
CA ALA A 149 -7.55 10.26 18.48
C ALA A 149 -6.74 10.94 17.36
N LEU A 150 -6.45 10.22 16.27
CA LEU A 150 -5.78 10.79 15.10
C LEU A 150 -6.53 11.97 14.46
N SER A 151 -7.87 11.94 14.46
CA SER A 151 -8.67 13.04 13.93
C SER A 151 -8.47 14.35 14.72
N GLN A 152 -8.16 14.23 16.01
CA GLN A 152 -8.00 15.35 16.93
C GLN A 152 -6.54 15.85 16.92
N THR A 153 -5.58 14.92 16.89
CA THR A 153 -4.13 15.20 17.00
C THR A 153 -3.42 15.34 15.66
N GLY A 154 -4.05 14.96 14.54
CA GLY A 154 -3.45 14.95 13.22
C GLY A 154 -3.20 16.34 12.61
N THR A 155 -2.23 16.40 11.70
CA THR A 155 -1.98 17.53 10.80
C THR A 155 -3.21 17.84 9.94
N ALA A 156 -3.30 19.04 9.36
CA ALA A 156 -4.46 19.43 8.52
C ALA A 156 -4.77 18.43 7.39
N ARG A 157 -3.75 17.70 6.90
CA ARG A 157 -3.88 16.67 5.86
C ARG A 157 -4.46 15.34 6.38
N GLU A 158 -4.16 14.96 7.62
CA GLU A 158 -4.75 13.82 8.31
C GLU A 158 -6.21 14.11 8.67
N LYS A 159 -6.51 15.34 9.15
CA LYS A 159 -7.87 15.80 9.45
C LYS A 159 -8.80 15.76 8.23
N GLN A 160 -8.32 16.14 7.05
CA GLN A 160 -9.12 16.18 5.83
C GLN A 160 -9.45 14.79 5.25
N LYS A 161 -8.66 13.77 5.58
CA LYS A 161 -8.95 12.37 5.22
C LYS A 161 -9.80 11.66 6.27
N VAL A 162 -9.63 11.99 7.56
CA VAL A 162 -10.55 11.51 8.61
C VAL A 162 -11.91 12.19 8.52
N PHE A 163 -12.03 13.34 7.86
CA PHE A 163 -13.34 13.92 7.50
C PHE A 163 -14.19 12.97 6.64
N PHE A 164 -13.57 12.07 5.86
CA PHE A 164 -14.29 10.98 5.20
C PHE A 164 -14.81 9.91 6.19
N VAL A 165 -14.24 9.77 7.39
CA VAL A 165 -14.79 8.89 8.45
C VAL A 165 -16.10 9.45 9.01
N HIS A 166 -16.25 10.78 9.05
CA HIS A 166 -17.49 11.43 9.51
C HIS A 166 -18.60 11.48 8.45
N HIS A 167 -18.30 11.31 7.16
CA HIS A 167 -19.28 11.39 6.05
C HIS A 167 -19.44 10.09 5.25
N CYS A 168 -18.55 9.11 5.41
CA CYS A 168 -18.72 7.73 4.92
C CYS A 168 -19.34 6.90 6.06
N PRO A 169 -20.18 5.89 5.78
CA PRO A 169 -21.14 5.35 6.72
C PRO A 169 -20.47 4.40 7.73
N PHE A 170 -19.64 4.93 8.61
CA PHE A 170 -19.38 4.37 9.93
C PHE A 170 -20.49 4.84 10.89
N LYS A 171 -21.76 4.69 10.49
CA LYS A 171 -22.84 4.62 11.49
C LYS A 171 -22.61 3.31 12.22
N LEU A 172 -21.97 3.40 13.39
CA LEU A 172 -22.15 2.42 14.45
C LEU A 172 -23.64 2.32 14.79
#